data_AF-A0A971W9K6-F1
#
_entry.id   AF-A0A971W9K6-F1
#
_cell.length_a   1.000
_cell.length_b   1.000
_cell.length_c   1.000
_cell.angle_alpha   90.00
_cell.angle_beta   90.00
_cell.angle_gamma   90.00
#
_symmetry.space_group_name_H-M   'P 1'
#
loop_
_entity.id
_entity.type
_entity.pdbx_description
1 polymer ?
#
loop_
_entity_poly.entity_id
_entity_poly.type
_entity_poly.pdbx_seq_one_letter_code
_entity_poly.pdbx_strand_id
1 'polypeptide(L)'
;MALRRKQLGTFIFVLLWTLLVLYPRPAELLTSMRRLLAPPIDPQAVEKIIFLLPSKEDPALVEKFILQEFPYLYDWQNFNLPWYFPTAEEAMEKGGGDCKTRFIILASTLEALGISYETFISPSHIWVYYEGKKDSGIENKEAALIRWDGEKLSLKVPEEVSWPENLEIFYEAFWLHMPLRKKITLLCGFIFAFYLLKK
;
A
#
# COMPACT_ATOMS: atom_id res chain seq x y z
N MET A 1 28.42 -17.56 27.23
CA MET A 1 28.20 -16.11 27.04
C MET A 1 28.54 -15.62 25.63
N ALA A 2 29.69 -16.02 25.04
CA ALA A 2 30.11 -15.63 23.68
C ALA A 2 29.15 -16.09 22.57
N LEU A 3 28.61 -17.31 22.64
CA LEU A 3 27.66 -17.84 21.64
C LEU A 3 26.37 -17.00 21.56
N ARG A 4 25.81 -16.60 22.71
CA ARG A 4 24.62 -15.71 22.76
C ARG A 4 24.91 -14.32 22.18
N ARG A 5 26.13 -13.78 22.37
CA ARG A 5 26.55 -12.51 21.76
C ARG A 5 26.68 -12.61 20.24
N LYS A 6 27.26 -13.69 19.72
CA LYS A 6 27.34 -13.96 18.27
C LYS A 6 25.95 -14.08 17.65
N GLN A 7 25.05 -14.86 18.26
CA GLN A 7 23.67 -15.01 17.81
C GLN A 7 22.93 -13.66 17.76
N LEU A 8 23.06 -12.85 18.82
CA LEU A 8 22.46 -11.52 18.85
C LEU A 8 23.04 -10.61 17.75
N GLY A 9 24.36 -10.63 17.54
CA GLY A 9 25.01 -9.86 16.47
C GLY A 9 24.53 -10.25 15.08
N THR A 10 24.45 -11.55 14.78
CA THR A 10 23.90 -12.04 13.51
C THR A 10 22.44 -11.65 13.35
N PHE A 11 21.63 -11.76 14.40
CA PHE A 11 20.23 -11.37 14.35
C PHE A 11 20.06 -9.87 14.00
N ILE A 12 20.82 -9.00 14.68
CA ILE A 12 20.83 -7.56 14.38
C ILE A 12 21.29 -7.30 12.94
N PHE A 13 22.33 -8.00 12.49
CA PHE A 13 22.82 -7.89 11.12
C PHE A 13 21.74 -8.27 10.11
N VAL A 14 21.06 -9.41 10.28
CA VAL A 14 19.97 -9.85 9.38
C VAL A 14 18.86 -8.81 9.34
N LEU A 15 18.43 -8.31 10.51
CA LEU A 15 17.37 -7.31 10.60
C LEU A 15 17.75 -6.02 9.86
N LEU A 16 18.94 -5.47 10.14
CA LEU A 16 19.44 -4.27 9.47
C LEU A 16 19.67 -4.47 7.97
N TRP A 17 20.22 -5.62 7.59
CA TRP A 17 20.44 -5.96 6.18
C TRP A 17 19.12 -6.00 5.41
N THR A 18 18.13 -6.72 5.93
CA THR A 18 16.79 -6.77 5.34
C THR A 18 16.19 -5.38 5.25
N LEU A 19 16.23 -4.59 6.33
CA LEU A 19 15.69 -3.24 6.35
C LEU A 19 16.34 -2.35 5.28
N LEU A 20 17.67 -2.33 5.19
CA LEU A 20 18.39 -1.44 4.27
C LEU A 20 18.29 -1.87 2.80
N VAL A 21 18.19 -3.17 2.52
CA VAL A 21 17.96 -3.66 1.15
C VAL A 21 16.55 -3.32 0.68
N LEU A 22 15.55 -3.54 1.54
CA LEU A 22 14.15 -3.26 1.23
C LEU A 22 13.87 -1.76 1.17
N TYR A 23 14.34 -1.02 2.16
CA TYR A 23 14.21 0.42 2.34
C TYR A 23 15.59 1.08 2.47
N PRO A 24 16.24 1.45 1.34
CA PRO A 24 17.50 2.17 1.36
C PRO A 24 17.44 3.47 2.19
N ARG A 25 16.25 4.07 2.27
CA ARG A 25 15.91 5.15 3.20
C ARG A 25 14.85 4.65 4.19
N PRO A 26 15.23 4.13 5.37
CA PRO A 26 14.27 3.56 6.33
C PRO A 26 13.14 4.51 6.76
N ALA A 27 13.36 5.83 6.63
CA ALA A 27 12.33 6.84 6.86
C ALA A 27 11.10 6.67 5.95
N GLU A 28 11.23 6.10 4.75
CA GLU A 28 10.11 5.87 3.81
C GLU A 28 9.07 4.90 4.39
N LEU A 29 9.51 3.88 5.14
CA LEU A 29 8.61 2.97 5.84
C LEU A 29 7.80 3.73 6.90
N LEU A 30 8.49 4.53 7.72
CA LEU A 30 7.83 5.33 8.77
C LEU A 30 6.87 6.36 8.17
N THR A 31 7.26 7.03 7.09
CA THR A 31 6.42 7.97 6.34
C THR A 31 5.19 7.27 5.80
N SER A 32 5.35 6.09 5.20
CA SER A 32 4.23 5.32 4.65
C SER A 32 3.27 4.85 5.75
N MET A 33 3.78 4.43 6.91
CA MET A 33 2.94 4.08 8.06
C MET A 33 2.15 5.29 8.58
N ARG A 34 2.78 6.46 8.69
CA ARG A 34 2.09 7.70 9.09
C ARG A 34 1.00 8.08 8.11
N ARG A 35 1.28 7.96 6.80
CA ARG A 35 0.32 8.22 5.73
C ARG A 35 -0.82 7.20 5.68
N LEU A 36 -0.60 5.96 6.08
CA LEU A 36 -1.72 5.01 6.23
C LEU A 36 -2.69 5.45 7.33
N LEU A 37 -2.17 5.99 8.44
CA LEU A 37 -2.98 6.45 9.58
C LEU A 37 -3.66 7.80 9.32
N ALA A 38 -3.02 8.66 8.52
CA ALA A 38 -3.55 9.95 8.08
C ALA A 38 -3.26 10.11 6.57
N PRO A 39 -4.14 9.54 5.72
CA PRO A 39 -3.94 9.58 4.28
C PRO A 39 -3.77 11.00 3.73
N PRO A 40 -2.74 11.27 2.91
CA PRO A 40 -2.46 12.58 2.34
C PRO A 40 -3.40 12.88 1.15
N ILE A 41 -4.70 12.93 1.43
CA ILE A 41 -5.76 13.26 0.48
C ILE A 41 -5.63 14.74 0.13
N ASP A 42 -5.64 15.07 -1.15
CA ASP A 42 -5.41 16.43 -1.64
C ASP A 42 -6.24 16.74 -2.89
N PRO A 43 -7.39 17.41 -2.73
CA PRO A 43 -8.23 17.87 -3.83
C PRO A 43 -7.51 18.71 -4.90
N GLN A 44 -6.46 19.45 -4.53
CA GLN A 44 -5.74 20.34 -5.45
C GLN A 44 -4.83 19.53 -6.40
N ALA A 45 -4.23 18.45 -5.90
CA ALA A 45 -3.35 17.59 -6.70
C ALA A 45 -4.07 16.95 -7.90
N VAL A 46 -5.38 16.74 -7.80
CA VAL A 46 -6.21 16.05 -8.81
C VAL A 46 -6.99 16.98 -9.74
N GLU A 47 -6.76 18.30 -9.69
CA GLU A 47 -7.47 19.27 -10.55
C GLU A 47 -7.46 18.90 -12.05
N LYS A 48 -6.33 18.39 -12.54
CA LYS A 48 -6.17 17.96 -13.93
C LYS A 48 -7.10 16.79 -14.30
N ILE A 49 -7.29 15.85 -13.39
CA ILE A 49 -8.16 14.69 -13.58
C ILE A 49 -9.62 15.13 -13.62
N ILE A 50 -10.01 16.06 -12.74
CA ILE A 50 -11.40 16.56 -12.65
C ILE A 50 -11.89 17.15 -13.98
N PHE A 51 -11.00 17.79 -14.75
CA PHE A 51 -11.34 18.33 -16.06
C PHE A 51 -11.63 17.24 -17.11
N LEU A 52 -11.03 16.06 -16.95
CA LEU A 52 -11.14 14.94 -17.89
C LEU A 52 -12.28 13.97 -17.55
N LEU A 53 -12.92 14.13 -16.38
CA LEU A 53 -13.95 13.21 -15.91
C LEU A 53 -15.16 13.16 -16.85
N PRO A 54 -15.67 11.95 -17.15
CA PRO A 54 -16.88 11.78 -17.96
C PRO A 54 -18.15 12.23 -17.22
N SER A 55 -18.14 12.20 -15.89
CA SER A 55 -19.19 12.70 -15.01
C SER A 55 -18.58 13.21 -13.71
N LYS A 56 -19.15 14.28 -13.16
CA LYS A 56 -18.77 14.86 -11.87
C LYS A 56 -19.74 14.53 -10.75
N GLU A 57 -20.88 13.91 -11.09
CA GLU A 57 -21.98 13.63 -10.16
C GLU A 57 -22.09 12.13 -9.86
N ASP A 58 -21.64 11.27 -10.77
CA ASP A 58 -21.73 9.82 -10.63
C ASP A 58 -20.39 9.24 -10.13
N PRO A 59 -20.27 8.88 -8.83
CA PRO A 59 -19.03 8.36 -8.27
C PRO A 59 -18.60 7.02 -8.87
N ALA A 60 -19.51 6.23 -9.44
CA ALA A 60 -19.15 4.98 -10.12
C ALA A 60 -18.47 5.25 -11.47
N LEU A 61 -18.90 6.28 -12.19
CA LEU A 61 -18.21 6.73 -13.40
C LEU A 61 -16.87 7.39 -13.09
N VAL A 62 -16.77 8.14 -11.98
CA VAL A 62 -15.51 8.69 -11.48
C VAL A 62 -14.54 7.56 -11.16
N GLU A 63 -14.93 6.61 -10.31
CA GLU A 63 -14.09 5.46 -9.94
C GLU A 63 -13.63 4.69 -11.18
N LYS A 64 -14.54 4.36 -12.10
CA LYS A 64 -14.20 3.65 -13.32
C LYS A 64 -13.15 4.41 -14.14
N PHE A 65 -13.29 5.73 -14.27
CA PHE A 65 -12.33 6.56 -14.97
C PHE A 65 -10.96 6.55 -14.28
N ILE A 66 -10.91 6.73 -12.94
CA ILE A 66 -9.66 6.67 -12.18
C ILE A 66 -8.97 5.32 -12.34
N LEU A 67 -9.70 4.21 -12.25
CA LEU A 67 -9.13 2.87 -12.40
C LEU A 67 -8.59 2.60 -13.81
N GLN A 68 -9.10 3.28 -14.83
CA GLN A 68 -8.62 3.24 -16.21
C GLN A 68 -7.36 4.09 -16.40
N GLU A 69 -7.36 5.33 -15.89
CA GLU A 69 -6.23 6.26 -16.00
C GLU A 69 -5.03 5.85 -15.13
N PHE A 70 -5.28 5.20 -13.99
CA PHE A 70 -4.25 4.71 -13.07
C PHE A 70 -4.17 3.18 -13.11
N PRO A 71 -3.47 2.58 -14.08
CA PRO A 71 -3.29 1.13 -14.14
C PRO A 71 -2.60 0.59 -12.89
N TYR A 72 -2.91 -0.67 -12.57
CA TYR A 72 -2.40 -1.32 -11.36
C TYR A 72 -0.90 -1.62 -11.53
N LEU A 73 -0.08 -1.06 -10.65
CA LEU A 73 1.37 -1.24 -10.61
C LEU A 73 1.82 -1.42 -9.16
N TYR A 74 2.64 -2.42 -8.90
CA TYR A 74 3.17 -2.68 -7.57
C TYR A 74 4.18 -1.60 -7.15
N ASP A 75 4.32 -1.36 -5.84
CA ASP A 75 5.23 -0.34 -5.30
C ASP A 75 6.69 -0.49 -5.78
N TRP A 76 7.12 -1.71 -6.05
CA TRP A 76 8.44 -1.98 -6.64
C TRP A 76 8.64 -1.30 -8.00
N GLN A 77 7.59 -1.20 -8.81
CA GLN A 77 7.64 -0.66 -10.16
C GLN A 77 7.66 0.88 -10.14
N ASN A 78 6.94 1.51 -9.22
CA ASN A 78 6.81 2.97 -9.16
C ASN A 78 7.84 3.65 -8.24
N PHE A 79 8.04 3.04 -7.07
CA PHE A 79 8.79 3.62 -5.95
C PHE A 79 10.05 2.81 -5.61
N ASN A 80 10.22 1.61 -6.18
CA ASN A 80 11.33 0.71 -5.89
C ASN A 80 11.42 0.36 -4.39
N LEU A 81 10.25 0.20 -3.77
CA LEU A 81 10.02 -0.17 -2.39
C LEU A 81 9.01 -1.34 -2.32
N PRO A 82 9.07 -2.20 -1.29
CA PRO A 82 8.10 -3.30 -1.18
C PRO A 82 6.71 -2.83 -0.75
N TRP A 83 6.64 -1.71 -0.03
CA TRP A 83 5.40 -1.10 0.41
C TRP A 83 5.63 0.40 0.61
N TYR A 84 4.85 1.24 -0.06
CA TYR A 84 4.96 2.70 0.01
C TYR A 84 3.61 3.38 -0.14
N PHE A 85 3.22 4.23 0.81
CA PHE A 85 1.98 4.98 0.73
C PHE A 85 2.28 6.36 0.12
N PRO A 86 1.87 6.64 -1.13
CA PRO A 86 2.23 7.88 -1.81
C PRO A 86 1.38 9.08 -1.37
N THR A 87 1.83 10.29 -1.67
CA THR A 87 0.95 11.48 -1.71
C THR A 87 0.10 11.47 -2.98
N ALA A 88 -0.97 12.27 -3.02
CA ALA A 88 -1.73 12.49 -4.25
C ALA A 88 -0.84 13.05 -5.38
N GLU A 89 0.08 13.97 -5.08
CA GLU A 89 1.05 14.49 -6.06
C GLU A 89 1.98 13.39 -6.60
N GLU A 90 2.57 12.55 -5.72
CA GLU A 90 3.43 11.44 -6.12
C GLU A 90 2.65 10.44 -7.00
N ALA A 91 1.39 10.17 -6.64
CA ALA A 91 0.50 9.29 -7.39
C ALA A 91 0.21 9.87 -8.79
N MET A 92 -0.13 11.16 -8.87
CA MET A 92 -0.37 11.89 -10.12
C MET A 92 0.86 11.90 -11.03
N GLU A 93 2.06 12.09 -10.47
CA GLU A 93 3.32 12.08 -11.22
C GLU A 93 3.63 10.70 -11.80
N LYS A 94 3.36 9.63 -11.04
CA LYS A 94 3.61 8.24 -11.48
C LYS A 94 2.58 7.72 -12.47
N GLY A 95 1.34 8.24 -12.43
CA GLY A 95 0.26 7.88 -13.36
C GLY A 95 -0.22 6.43 -13.24
N GLY A 96 0.07 5.75 -12.13
CA GLY A 96 -0.34 4.36 -11.91
C GLY A 96 0.14 3.88 -10.56
N GLY A 97 -0.40 2.77 -10.07
CA GLY A 97 -0.04 2.22 -8.76
C GLY A 97 -1.07 1.24 -8.22
N ASP A 98 -0.77 0.68 -7.06
CA ASP A 98 -1.62 -0.34 -6.45
C ASP A 98 -2.81 0.29 -5.72
N CYS A 99 -3.44 -0.47 -4.82
CA CYS A 99 -4.59 -0.04 -4.05
C CYS A 99 -4.38 1.31 -3.34
N LYS A 100 -3.18 1.61 -2.83
CA LYS A 100 -2.91 2.85 -2.09
C LYS A 100 -2.91 4.07 -3.00
N THR A 101 -2.29 3.95 -4.18
CA THR A 101 -2.30 5.00 -5.20
C THR A 101 -3.71 5.24 -5.72
N ARG A 102 -4.45 4.18 -6.06
CA ARG A 102 -5.82 4.29 -6.57
C ARG A 102 -6.75 4.90 -5.51
N PHE A 103 -6.60 4.47 -4.27
CA PHE A 103 -7.30 5.04 -3.12
C PHE A 103 -7.04 6.54 -3.00
N ILE A 104 -5.77 6.97 -2.96
CA ILE A 104 -5.47 8.39 -2.69
C ILE A 104 -6.00 9.31 -3.79
N ILE A 105 -5.90 8.89 -5.05
CA ILE A 105 -6.41 9.66 -6.19
C ILE A 105 -7.93 9.69 -6.17
N LEU A 106 -8.59 8.54 -5.96
CA LEU A 106 -10.04 8.48 -5.95
C LEU A 106 -10.62 9.27 -4.78
N ALA A 107 -10.10 9.10 -3.56
CA ALA A 107 -10.50 9.87 -2.38
C ALA A 107 -10.34 11.37 -2.62
N SER A 108 -9.18 11.81 -3.12
CA SER A 108 -8.92 13.23 -3.43
C SER A 108 -9.89 13.78 -4.47
N THR A 109 -10.24 12.96 -5.48
CA THR A 109 -11.19 13.35 -6.53
C THR A 109 -12.60 13.46 -5.97
N LEU A 110 -13.04 12.52 -5.13
CA LEU A 110 -14.36 12.57 -4.50
C LEU A 110 -14.48 13.78 -3.56
N GLU A 111 -13.44 14.09 -2.78
CA GLU A 111 -13.42 15.30 -1.95
C GLU A 111 -13.51 16.58 -2.77
N ALA A 112 -12.76 16.66 -3.88
CA ALA A 112 -12.80 17.82 -4.77
C ALA A 112 -14.19 18.03 -5.42
N LEU A 113 -14.94 16.95 -5.60
CA LEU A 113 -16.31 16.98 -6.13
C LEU A 113 -17.38 17.15 -5.04
N GLY A 114 -17.00 17.17 -3.77
CA GLY A 114 -17.94 17.23 -2.64
C GLY A 114 -18.77 15.95 -2.46
N ILE A 115 -18.30 14.81 -2.98
CA ILE A 115 -18.97 13.51 -2.86
C ILE A 115 -18.53 12.84 -1.56
N SER A 116 -19.51 12.47 -0.72
CA SER A 116 -19.25 11.76 0.54
C SER A 116 -18.80 10.32 0.30
N TYR A 117 -17.79 9.90 1.06
CA TYR A 117 -17.27 8.54 1.03
C TYR A 117 -16.72 8.15 2.40
N GLU A 118 -16.47 6.87 2.57
CA GLU A 118 -15.84 6.27 3.74
C GLU A 118 -14.59 5.51 3.31
N THR A 119 -13.57 5.48 4.15
CA THR A 119 -12.36 4.70 3.92
C THR A 119 -12.48 3.34 4.58
N PHE A 120 -12.17 2.30 3.82
CA PHE A 120 -12.17 0.91 4.27
C PHE A 120 -10.78 0.31 4.10
N ILE A 121 -10.32 -0.44 5.10
CA ILE A 121 -9.00 -1.09 5.12
C ILE A 121 -9.17 -2.55 5.54
N SER A 122 -8.55 -3.47 4.80
CA SER A 122 -8.39 -4.89 5.12
C SER A 122 -6.89 -5.21 5.30
N PRO A 123 -6.50 -6.46 5.66
CA PRO A 123 -5.08 -6.81 5.82
C PRO A 123 -4.21 -6.53 4.58
N SER A 124 -4.79 -6.60 3.38
CA SER A 124 -4.07 -6.52 2.10
C SER A 124 -4.56 -5.41 1.18
N HIS A 125 -5.65 -4.71 1.51
CA HIS A 125 -6.30 -3.75 0.61
C HIS A 125 -6.80 -2.49 1.34
N ILE A 126 -6.86 -1.38 0.61
CA ILE A 126 -7.46 -0.11 1.04
C ILE A 126 -8.31 0.44 -0.11
N TRP A 127 -9.52 0.91 0.19
CA TRP A 127 -10.44 1.42 -0.82
C TRP A 127 -11.41 2.45 -0.23
N VAL A 128 -12.10 3.17 -1.12
CA VAL A 128 -13.20 4.07 -0.75
C VAL A 128 -14.54 3.36 -0.90
N TYR A 129 -15.50 3.72 -0.06
CA TYR A 129 -16.89 3.31 -0.19
C TYR A 129 -17.79 4.55 -0.28
N TYR A 130 -18.55 4.67 -1.36
CA TYR A 130 -19.53 5.73 -1.57
C TYR A 130 -20.93 5.13 -1.75
N GLU A 131 -21.97 5.94 -1.65
CA GLU A 131 -23.35 5.47 -1.78
C GLU A 131 -23.59 4.80 -3.14
N GLY A 132 -24.14 3.59 -3.13
CA GLY A 132 -24.40 2.81 -4.35
C GLY A 132 -23.19 2.03 -4.89
N LYS A 133 -22.01 2.09 -4.25
CA LYS A 133 -20.88 1.23 -4.62
C LYS A 133 -21.26 -0.24 -4.45
N LYS A 134 -21.04 -1.02 -5.52
CA LYS A 134 -21.25 -2.47 -5.54
C LYS A 134 -20.05 -3.17 -4.92
N ASP A 135 -20.32 -4.12 -4.03
CA ASP A 135 -19.28 -4.95 -3.44
C ASP A 135 -18.63 -5.83 -4.53
N SER A 136 -17.33 -6.06 -4.39
CA SER A 136 -16.55 -6.99 -5.21
C SER A 136 -15.87 -8.04 -4.31
N GLY A 137 -15.22 -9.03 -4.91
CA GLY A 137 -14.52 -10.07 -4.13
C GLY A 137 -13.44 -9.53 -3.19
N ILE A 138 -12.78 -8.43 -3.56
CA ILE A 138 -11.70 -7.79 -2.77
C ILE A 138 -12.13 -6.51 -2.04
N GLU A 139 -13.22 -5.88 -2.49
CA GLU A 139 -13.80 -4.66 -1.89
C GLU A 139 -15.23 -4.97 -1.44
N ASN A 140 -15.37 -5.65 -0.31
CA ASN A 140 -16.65 -5.85 0.35
C ASN A 140 -16.61 -5.29 1.78
N LYS A 141 -17.77 -4.93 2.32
CA LYS A 141 -17.84 -4.37 3.68
C LYS A 141 -17.49 -5.38 4.78
N GLU A 142 -17.62 -6.67 4.50
CA GLU A 142 -17.50 -7.75 5.48
C GLU A 142 -16.04 -8.12 5.77
N ALA A 143 -15.14 -7.90 4.80
CA ALA A 143 -13.69 -8.14 4.86
C ALA A 143 -12.92 -6.96 5.48
N ALA A 144 -13.59 -5.84 5.74
CA ALA A 144 -12.96 -4.64 6.26
C ALA A 144 -12.65 -4.77 7.75
N LEU A 145 -11.39 -4.50 8.11
CA LEU A 145 -10.92 -4.40 9.48
C LEU A 145 -11.21 -3.03 10.08
N ILE A 146 -10.99 -1.99 9.27
CA ILE A 146 -11.12 -0.59 9.69
C ILE A 146 -12.08 0.09 8.73
N ARG A 147 -13.03 0.81 9.29
CA ARG A 147 -13.88 1.76 8.58
C ARG A 147 -13.72 3.13 9.23
N TRP A 148 -13.46 4.13 8.40
CA TRP A 148 -13.32 5.53 8.79
C TRP A 148 -14.24 6.40 7.94
N ASP A 149 -15.13 7.16 8.56
CA ASP A 149 -16.11 8.02 7.90
C ASP A 149 -15.71 9.51 7.90
N GLY A 150 -14.47 9.82 8.30
CA GLY A 150 -13.97 11.19 8.50
C GLY A 150 -14.00 11.63 9.96
N GLU A 151 -14.92 11.11 10.78
CA GLU A 151 -15.11 11.53 12.19
C GLU A 151 -14.88 10.40 13.19
N LYS A 152 -15.25 9.18 12.84
CA LYS A 152 -15.25 8.00 13.70
C LYS A 152 -14.49 6.86 13.05
N LEU A 153 -13.60 6.27 13.84
CA LEU A 153 -12.90 5.04 13.48
C LEU A 153 -13.65 3.87 14.10
N SER A 154 -14.10 2.94 13.27
CA SER A 154 -14.74 1.69 13.69
C SER A 154 -13.86 0.51 13.30
N LEU A 155 -13.63 -0.37 14.27
CA LEU A 155 -12.88 -1.61 14.09
C LEU A 155 -13.86 -2.78 14.06
N LYS A 156 -13.79 -3.60 13.03
CA LYS A 156 -14.54 -4.85 12.92
C LYS A 156 -13.56 -5.99 12.73
N VAL A 157 -13.77 -7.11 13.41
CA VAL A 157 -13.07 -8.35 13.07
C VAL A 157 -13.84 -8.99 11.92
N PRO A 158 -13.22 -9.30 10.77
CA PRO A 158 -13.92 -9.85 9.62
C PRO A 158 -14.33 -11.29 9.96
N GLU A 159 -15.53 -11.69 9.58
CA GLU A 159 -16.02 -13.05 9.84
C GLU A 159 -15.29 -14.08 8.97
N GLU A 160 -14.84 -13.67 7.78
CA GLU A 160 -14.07 -14.51 6.86
C GLU A 160 -12.84 -13.75 6.32
N VAL A 161 -11.64 -14.18 6.74
CA VAL A 161 -10.38 -13.75 6.14
C VAL A 161 -9.80 -14.93 5.38
N SER A 162 -9.78 -14.86 4.05
CA SER A 162 -9.10 -15.86 3.21
C SER A 162 -7.58 -15.69 3.33
N TRP A 163 -6.96 -16.40 4.27
CA TRP A 163 -5.51 -16.37 4.47
C TRP A 163 -4.70 -16.77 3.22
N PRO A 164 -5.09 -17.79 2.43
CA PRO A 164 -4.36 -18.15 1.22
C PRO A 164 -4.30 -17.01 0.20
N GLU A 165 -5.44 -16.35 -0.07
CA GLU A 165 -5.51 -15.22 -1.01
C GLU A 165 -4.68 -14.03 -0.51
N ASN A 166 -4.76 -13.72 0.79
CA ASN A 166 -3.94 -12.65 1.36
C ASN A 166 -2.45 -12.95 1.23
N LEU A 167 -2.03 -14.18 1.51
CA LEU A 167 -0.62 -14.60 1.36
C LEU A 167 -0.14 -14.54 -0.08
N GLU A 168 -1.00 -14.86 -1.05
CA GLU A 168 -0.69 -14.74 -2.47
C GLU A 168 -0.51 -13.27 -2.87
N ILE A 169 -1.41 -12.36 -2.45
CA ILE A 169 -1.28 -10.92 -2.66
C ILE A 169 0.03 -10.40 -2.04
N PHE A 170 0.35 -10.81 -0.81
CA PHE A 170 1.60 -10.45 -0.16
C PHE A 170 2.82 -10.98 -0.93
N TYR A 171 2.78 -12.22 -1.39
CA TYR A 171 3.86 -12.83 -2.16
C TYR A 171 4.09 -12.10 -3.49
N GLU A 172 3.02 -11.77 -4.21
CA GLU A 172 3.10 -11.01 -5.45
C GLU A 172 3.72 -9.63 -5.20
N ALA A 173 3.14 -8.87 -4.26
CA ALA A 173 3.56 -7.52 -3.95
C ALA A 173 5.00 -7.45 -3.43
N PHE A 174 5.39 -8.34 -2.51
CA PHE A 174 6.70 -8.27 -1.86
C PHE A 174 7.80 -9.00 -2.62
N TRP A 175 7.52 -10.17 -3.21
CA TRP A 175 8.55 -11.04 -3.78
C TRP A 175 8.50 -11.10 -5.30
N LEU A 176 7.34 -11.35 -5.92
CA LEU A 176 7.28 -11.56 -7.37
C LEU A 176 7.83 -10.36 -8.13
N HIS A 177 7.33 -9.16 -7.81
CA HIS A 177 7.70 -7.91 -8.47
C HIS A 177 8.98 -7.26 -7.95
N MET A 178 9.64 -7.84 -6.94
CA MET A 178 10.90 -7.31 -6.41
C MET A 178 12.01 -7.36 -7.49
N PRO A 179 12.76 -6.26 -7.72
CA PRO A 179 13.84 -6.24 -8.70
C PRO A 179 14.90 -7.30 -8.41
N LEU A 180 15.38 -7.98 -9.46
CA LEU A 180 16.37 -9.06 -9.35
C LEU A 180 17.61 -8.65 -8.54
N ARG A 181 18.11 -7.42 -8.77
CA ARG A 181 19.25 -6.87 -8.01
C ARG A 181 18.99 -6.91 -6.49
N LYS A 182 17.79 -6.52 -6.04
CA LYS A 182 17.45 -6.50 -4.61
C LYS A 182 17.30 -7.91 -4.08
N LYS A 183 16.70 -8.85 -4.85
CA LYS A 183 16.62 -10.28 -4.46
C LYS A 183 18.01 -10.85 -4.21
N ILE A 184 18.94 -10.65 -5.15
CA ILE A 184 20.32 -11.11 -5.03
C ILE A 184 21.00 -10.49 -3.80
N THR A 185 20.92 -9.16 -3.64
CA THR A 185 21.51 -8.48 -2.47
C THR A 185 20.93 -9.02 -1.16
N LEU A 186 19.61 -9.21 -1.06
CA LEU A 186 18.96 -9.76 0.12
C LEU A 186 19.51 -11.15 0.47
N LEU A 187 19.54 -12.06 -0.52
CA LEU A 187 20.03 -13.42 -0.34
C LEU A 187 21.52 -13.48 0.02
N CYS A 188 22.36 -12.62 -0.55
CA CYS A 188 23.79 -12.55 -0.21
C CYS A 188 24.01 -12.24 1.27
N GLY A 189 23.24 -11.32 1.85
CA GLY A 189 23.35 -11.04 3.28
C GLY A 189 22.90 -12.22 4.16
N PHE A 190 21.87 -12.95 3.75
CA PHE A 190 21.46 -14.16 4.49
C PHE A 190 22.52 -15.27 4.45
N ILE A 191 23.16 -15.48 3.30
CA ILE A 191 24.29 -16.41 3.17
C ILE A 191 25.45 -15.97 4.07
N PHE A 192 25.76 -14.68 4.10
CA PHE A 192 26.82 -14.13 4.95
C PHE A 192 26.49 -14.27 6.45
N ALA A 193 25.25 -14.00 6.84
CA ALA A 193 24.77 -14.17 8.21
C ALA A 193 24.90 -15.64 8.67
N PHE A 194 24.54 -16.58 7.80
CA PHE A 194 24.71 -18.01 8.06
C PHE A 194 26.17 -18.41 8.22
N TYR A 195 27.06 -17.85 7.39
CA TYR A 195 28.51 -18.04 7.53
C TYR A 195 29.05 -17.53 8.86
N LEU A 196 28.59 -16.36 9.33
CA LEU A 196 28.97 -15.80 10.63
C LEU A 196 28.53 -16.68 11.81
N LEU A 197 27.40 -17.38 11.71
CA LEU A 197 26.94 -18.31 12.76
C LEU A 197 27.78 -19.58 12.86
N LYS A 198 28.37 -20.02 11.74
CA LYS A 198 29.21 -21.22 11.70
C LYS A 198 30.63 -21.00 12.24
N LYS A 199 31.10 -19.76 12.30
CA LYS A 199 32.41 -19.36 12.82
C LYS A 199 32.35 -18.99 14.30
#